data_AF-A0A4Y2NNW5-F1
#
_entry.id   AF-A0A4Y2NNW5-F1
#
_cell.length_a   1.000
_cell.length_b   1.000
_cell.length_c   1.000
_cell.angle_alpha   90.00
_cell.angle_beta   90.00
_cell.angle_gamma   90.00
#
_symmetry.space_group_name_H-M   'P 1'
#
loop_
_entity.id
_entity.type
_entity.pdbx_description
1 polymer ?
#
loop_
_entity_poly.entity_id
_entity_poly.type
_entity_poly.pdbx_seq_one_letter_code
_entity_poly.pdbx_strand_id
1 'polypeptide(L)'
;MILTDFLPQFYQGRVCKYASRQTVSRRLHKGGLFTRRSVVCVPLSPEHVRARLHWVHEHRSWTPEQWGNVLFTDESRFNIQNDSRRATIWRESGIRKRPC
;
A
#
# COMPACT_ATOMS: atom_id res chain seq x y z
N MET A 1 32.93 10.86 -5.24
CA MET A 1 32.42 10.08 -4.10
C MET A 1 30.94 9.87 -4.32
N ILE A 2 30.60 8.66 -4.72
CA ILE A 2 29.34 8.32 -5.39
C ILE A 2 28.29 8.02 -4.32
N LEU A 3 27.11 8.63 -4.46
CA LEU A 3 25.92 8.44 -3.63
C LEU A 3 25.31 7.04 -3.86
N THR A 4 26.05 5.97 -3.56
CA THR A 4 25.57 4.58 -3.71
C THR A 4 25.74 3.71 -2.47
N ASP A 5 26.45 4.18 -1.44
CA ASP A 5 26.80 3.30 -0.30
C ASP A 5 25.87 3.42 0.91
N PHE A 6 24.86 4.30 0.87
CA PHE A 6 23.83 4.36 1.91
C PHE A 6 22.61 3.50 1.55
N LEU A 7 22.79 2.19 1.77
CA LEU A 7 21.80 1.26 2.33
C LEU A 7 20.78 0.58 1.38
N PRO A 8 21.18 -0.52 0.70
CA PRO A 8 20.24 -1.56 0.26
C PRO A 8 19.72 -2.44 1.43
N GLN A 9 20.24 -2.27 2.66
CA GLN A 9 20.04 -3.25 3.74
C GLN A 9 19.03 -2.85 4.82
N PHE A 10 18.48 -1.62 4.80
CA PHE A 10 17.56 -1.16 5.84
C PHE A 10 16.09 -1.56 5.63
N TYR A 11 15.76 -2.20 4.51
CA TYR A 11 14.38 -2.60 4.18
C TYR A 11 13.91 -3.90 4.83
N GLN A 12 14.79 -4.64 5.49
CA GLN A 12 14.44 -5.92 6.12
C GLN A 12 14.83 -5.94 7.59
N GLY A 13 14.01 -5.30 8.43
CA GLY A 13 13.68 -5.75 9.79
C GLY A 13 14.79 -6.03 10.81
N ARG A 14 16.07 -5.76 10.52
CA ARG A 14 17.17 -5.98 11.47
C ARG A 14 17.30 -4.76 12.35
N VAL A 15 16.83 -4.89 13.58
CA VAL A 15 17.16 -3.98 14.69
C VAL A 15 18.68 -3.92 14.78
N CYS A 16 19.28 -2.73 14.57
CA CYS A 16 20.67 -2.51 14.93
C CYS A 16 20.80 -2.79 16.43
N LYS A 17 21.44 -3.92 16.81
CA LYS A 17 21.52 -4.41 18.20
C LYS A 17 22.17 -3.40 19.18
N TYR A 18 22.76 -2.32 18.66
CA TYR A 18 23.51 -1.30 19.41
C TYR A 18 22.88 0.10 19.40
N ALA A 19 21.72 0.30 18.76
CA ALA A 19 21.09 1.62 18.67
C ALA A 19 19.65 1.59 19.19
N SER A 20 19.30 2.56 20.02
CA SER A 20 17.92 2.69 20.52
C SER A 20 16.95 3.06 19.41
N ARG A 21 15.69 2.64 19.54
CA ARG A 21 14.60 2.98 18.61
C ARG A 21 14.44 4.49 18.43
N GLN A 22 14.67 5.27 19.49
CA GLN A 22 14.59 6.72 19.44
C GLN A 22 15.70 7.31 18.54
N THR A 23 16.93 6.80 18.65
CA THR A 23 18.06 7.25 17.82
C THR A 23 17.81 6.95 16.35
N VAL A 24 17.32 5.74 16.03
CA VAL A 24 16.95 5.36 14.66
C VAL A 24 15.83 6.26 14.11
N SER A 25 14.78 6.49 14.90
CA SER A 25 13.64 7.35 14.51
C SER A 25 14.08 8.79 14.22
N ARG A 26 14.91 9.39 15.08
CA ARG A 26 15.43 10.76 14.88
C ARG A 26 16.27 10.87 13.61
N ARG A 27 17.12 9.88 13.34
CA ARG A 27 17.94 9.83 12.11
C ARG A 27 17.06 9.72 10.86
N LEU A 28 16.03 8.89 10.89
CA LEU A 28 15.09 8.73 9.78
C LEU A 28 14.27 10.00 9.54
N HIS A 29 13.77 10.65 10.59
CA HIS A 29 13.09 11.94 10.46
C HIS A 29 14.01 13.04 9.92
N LYS A 30 15.28 13.08 10.33
CA LYS A 30 16.26 14.02 9.77
C LYS A 30 16.45 13.82 8.27
N GLY A 31 16.30 12.59 7.78
CA GLY A 31 16.28 12.24 6.36
C GLY A 31 14.92 12.40 5.67
N GLY A 32 13.91 13.00 6.32
CA GLY A 32 12.57 13.20 5.75
C GLY A 32 11.70 11.94 5.66
N LEU A 33 12.11 10.84 6.29
CA LEU A 33 11.38 9.57 6.29
C LEU A 33 10.46 9.48 7.51
N PHE A 34 9.22 9.07 7.28
CA PHE A 34 8.21 8.91 8.33
C PHE A 34 7.57 7.53 8.28
N THR A 35 7.10 7.06 9.44
CA THR A 35 6.33 5.81 9.53
C THR A 35 4.99 5.96 8.83
N ARG A 36 4.66 5.01 7.95
CA ARG A 36 3.39 4.93 7.22
C ARG A 36 2.95 3.48 7.12
N ARG A 37 1.63 3.25 7.09
CA ARG A 37 1.10 1.93 6.73
C ARG A 37 1.41 1.66 5.27
N SER A 38 1.97 0.49 4.97
CA SER A 38 2.08 0.00 3.60
C SER A 38 0.67 -0.06 2.99
N VAL A 39 0.59 0.33 1.72
CA VAL A 39 -0.60 0.05 0.92
C VAL A 39 -0.59 -1.45 0.68
N VAL A 40 -1.74 -2.12 0.74
CA VAL A 40 -1.86 -3.49 0.22
C VAL A 40 -2.60 -3.38 -1.10
N CYS A 41 -2.00 -3.90 -2.16
CA CYS A 41 -2.52 -3.86 -3.52
C CYS A 41 -2.51 -5.29 -4.03
N VAL A 42 -3.63 -5.75 -4.60
CA VAL A 42 -3.63 -6.97 -5.40
C VAL A 42 -3.06 -6.60 -6.77
N PRO A 43 -1.93 -7.17 -7.20
CA PRO A 43 -1.39 -6.89 -8.53
C PRO A 43 -2.41 -7.35 -9.57
N LEU A 44 -2.79 -6.43 -10.47
CA LEU A 44 -3.68 -6.73 -11.58
C LEU A 44 -2.84 -7.10 -12.80
N SER A 45 -3.21 -8.18 -13.48
CA SER A 45 -2.67 -8.47 -14.80
C SER A 45 -3.10 -7.39 -15.80
N PRO A 46 -2.34 -7.17 -16.89
CA PRO A 46 -2.76 -6.24 -17.94
C PRO A 46 -4.15 -6.55 -18.54
N GLU A 47 -4.52 -7.84 -18.58
CA GLU A 47 -5.85 -8.28 -19.00
C GLU A 47 -6.94 -7.82 -18.04
N HIS A 48 -6.75 -8.03 -16.73
CA HIS A 48 -7.70 -7.53 -15.72
C HIS A 48 -7.83 -6.01 -15.75
N VAL A 49 -6.74 -5.28 -16.03
CA VAL A 49 -6.79 -3.82 -16.19
C VAL A 49 -7.65 -3.43 -17.38
N ARG A 50 -7.45 -4.05 -18.55
CA ARG A 50 -8.26 -3.78 -19.76
C ARG A 50 -9.73 -4.10 -19.54
N ALA A 51 -10.05 -5.26 -18.97
CA ALA A 51 -11.42 -5.67 -18.68
C ALA A 51 -12.13 -4.68 -17.73
N ARG A 52 -11.45 -4.25 -16.66
CA ARG A 52 -12.00 -3.26 -15.73
C ARG A 52 -12.23 -1.91 -16.38
N LEU A 53 -11.29 -1.44 -17.22
CA LEU A 53 -11.46 -0.18 -17.95
C LEU A 53 -12.64 -0.24 -18.92
N HIS A 54 -12.76 -1.33 -19.68
CA HIS A 54 -13.89 -1.55 -20.58
C HIS A 54 -15.22 -1.50 -19.84
N TRP A 55 -15.33 -2.26 -18.76
CA TRP A 55 -16.53 -2.30 -17.92
C TRP A 55 -16.91 -0.91 -17.40
N VAL A 56 -15.93 -0.14 -16.90
CA VAL A 56 -16.17 1.24 -16.45
C VAL A 56 -16.66 2.12 -17.58
N HIS A 57 -16.10 2.02 -18.78
CA HIS A 57 -16.53 2.82 -19.93
C HIS A 57 -17.96 2.52 -20.34
N GLU A 58 -18.36 1.25 -20.39
CA GLU A 58 -19.73 0.83 -20.72
C GLU A 58 -20.77 1.30 -19.70
N HIS A 59 -20.39 1.30 -18.41
CA HIS A 59 -21.31 1.59 -17.31
C HIS A 59 -21.21 3.02 -16.79
N ARG A 60 -20.34 3.86 -17.39
CA ARG A 60 -20.08 5.24 -16.95
C ARG A 60 -21.32 6.12 -16.98
N SER A 61 -22.19 5.94 -17.98
CA SER A 61 -23.38 6.75 -18.20
C SER A 61 -24.66 6.08 -17.69
N TRP A 62 -24.55 5.04 -16.88
CA TRP A 62 -25.72 4.35 -16.33
C TRP A 62 -26.49 5.24 -15.36
N THR A 63 -27.80 5.20 -15.51
CA THR A 63 -28.78 5.90 -14.68
C THR A 63 -29.03 5.16 -13.36
N PRO A 64 -29.52 5.85 -12.32
CA PRO A 64 -29.87 5.20 -11.05
C PRO A 64 -30.85 4.02 -11.21
N GLU A 65 -31.80 4.12 -12.14
CA GLU A 65 -32.77 3.07 -12.44
C GLU A 65 -32.10 1.82 -13.02
N GLN A 66 -31.07 2.00 -13.85
CA GLN A 66 -30.28 0.89 -14.39
C GLN A 66 -29.45 0.21 -13.29
N TRP A 67 -28.86 0.99 -12.37
CA TRP A 67 -28.18 0.42 -11.20
C TRP A 67 -29.13 -0.33 -10.27
N GLY A 68 -30.38 0.12 -10.16
CA GLY A 68 -31.41 -0.52 -9.34
C GLY A 68 -31.77 -1.95 -9.77
N ASN A 69 -31.44 -2.33 -11.01
CA ASN A 69 -31.66 -3.67 -11.54
C ASN A 69 -30.48 -4.63 -11.30
N VAL A 70 -29.37 -4.15 -10.73
CA VAL A 70 -28.17 -4.97 -10.49
C VAL A 70 -28.17 -5.50 -9.05
N LEU A 71 -28.17 -6.82 -8.89
CA LEU A 71 -27.93 -7.47 -7.61
C LEU A 71 -26.43 -7.77 -7.45
N PHE A 72 -25.77 -7.11 -6.48
CA PHE A 72 -24.40 -7.41 -6.11
C PHE A 72 -24.36 -8.48 -5.01
N THR A 73 -23.63 -9.56 -5.25
CA THR A 73 -23.40 -10.65 -4.29
C THR A 73 -21.90 -10.85 -4.11
N ASP A 74 -21.45 -10.97 -2.86
CA ASP A 74 -20.07 -11.31 -2.51
C ASP A 74 -20.04 -12.02 -1.16
N GLU A 75 -18.97 -12.77 -0.89
CA GLU A 75 -18.74 -13.41 0.40
C GLU A 75 -17.76 -12.59 1.24
N SER A 76 -18.11 -12.32 2.50
CA SER A 76 -17.27 -11.58 3.43
C SER A 76 -16.93 -12.41 4.66
N ARG A 77 -15.65 -12.34 5.08
CA ARG A 77 -15.18 -12.97 6.32
C ARG A 77 -15.30 -12.01 7.50
N PHE A 78 -15.99 -12.43 8.55
CA PHE A 78 -16.08 -11.69 9.82
C PHE A 78 -15.15 -12.31 10.86
N ASN A 79 -14.18 -11.55 11.37
CA ASN A 79 -13.25 -11.99 12.41
C ASN A 79 -13.39 -11.12 13.67
N ILE A 80 -13.44 -11.73 14.85
CA ILE A 80 -13.52 -11.04 16.16
C ILE A 80 -12.21 -10.29 16.48
N GLN A 81 -11.08 -10.80 16.00
CA GLN A 81 -9.78 -10.15 16.11
C GLN A 81 -9.29 -9.75 14.72
N ASN A 82 -8.78 -8.53 14.60
CA ASN A 82 -8.26 -8.03 13.33
C ASN A 82 -6.86 -8.63 13.07
N ASP A 83 -6.80 -9.63 12.19
CA ASP A 83 -5.54 -10.25 11.77
C ASP A 83 -4.78 -9.45 10.71
N SER A 84 -5.34 -8.35 10.20
CA SER A 84 -4.77 -7.60 9.07
C SER A 84 -3.46 -6.90 9.47
N ARG A 85 -2.37 -7.67 9.47
CA ARG A 85 -1.01 -7.22 9.80
C ARG A 85 -0.43 -6.44 8.63
N ARG A 86 -0.93 -5.22 8.40
CA ARG A 86 -0.30 -4.28 7.46
C ARG A 86 1.04 -3.84 8.01
N ALA A 87 2.11 -4.16 7.29
CA ALA A 87 3.45 -3.73 7.66
C ALA A 87 3.54 -2.20 7.70
N THR A 88 4.24 -1.67 8.71
CA THR A 88 4.61 -0.25 8.77
C THR A 88 5.96 -0.07 8.09
N ILE A 89 6.03 0.85 7.14
CA ILE A 89 7.24 1.18 6.38
C ILE A 89 7.67 2.62 6.69
N TRP A 90 8.96 2.91 6.56
CA TRP A 90 9.48 4.28 6.58
C TRP A 90 9.53 4.79 5.14
N ARG A 91 8.89 5.92 4.85
CA ARG A 91 8.89 6.55 3.52
C ARG A 91 8.75 8.06 3.61
N GLU A 92 9.13 8.75 2.55
CA GLU A 92 8.93 10.19 2.41
C GLU A 92 7.45 10.58 2.52
N SER A 93 7.20 11.76 3.08
CA SER A 93 5.84 12.29 3.15
C SER A 93 5.33 12.66 1.75
N GLY A 94 4.03 12.49 1.50
CA GLY A 94 3.41 12.82 0.22
C GLY A 94 3.57 11.77 -0.89
N ILE A 95 4.54 10.84 -0.80
CA ILE A 95 4.71 9.82 -1.83
C ILE A 95 3.91 8.55 -1.51
N ARG A 96 2.84 8.32 -2.28
CA ARG A 96 2.07 7.06 -2.25
C ARG A 96 2.56 6.12 -3.35
N LYS A 97 3.50 5.22 -3.02
CA LYS A 97 3.87 4.11 -3.92
C LYS A 97 2.96 2.90 -3.70
N ARG A 98 2.59 2.22 -4.79
CA ARG A 98 2.05 0.85 -4.71
C ARG A 98 3.20 -0.08 -4.27
N PRO A 99 2.94 -1.11 -3.46
CA PRO A 99 3.91 -2.17 -3.26
C PRO A 99 4.25 -2.78 -4.61
N CYS A 100 5.53 -3.01 -4.85
CA CYS A 100 6.02 -3.91 -5.87
C CYS A 100 5.63 -5.35 -5.52
#